data_AF-C6C1U2-F1
#
_entry.id   AF-C6C1U2-F1
#
_cell.length_a   1.000
_cell.length_b   1.000
_cell.length_c   1.000
_cell.angle_alpha   90.00
_cell.angle_beta   90.00
_cell.angle_gamma   90.00
#
_symmetry.space_group_name_H-M   'P 1'
#
loop_
_entity.id
_entity.type
_entity.pdbx_description
1 polymer ?
#
loop_
_entity_poly.entity_id
_entity_poly.type
_entity_poly.pdbx_seq_one_letter_code
_entity_poly.pdbx_strand_id
1 'polypeptide(L)'
;MSLQDYKDRIDRLQKGLGKAFTENPFILNIPGKSIALKVDPYYYVAFEPAFSENLSRFGVMLPKNVRDTLVRTGNLVTDHETRNPIIKIRMKWNDRSYAMNVCFVESGFIDQALKIYGGVKEEVGLSEIRILESERERLEEFFGERTLLKSVAFVE
;
A
#
# COMPACT_ATOMS: atom_id res chain seq x y z
N MET A 1 12.18 -9.97 19.01
CA MET A 1 11.11 -8.95 19.07
C MET A 1 9.81 -9.70 19.30
N SER A 2 9.06 -9.31 20.33
CA SER A 2 7.84 -10.02 20.72
C SER A 2 6.70 -9.73 19.72
N LEU A 3 5.65 -10.57 19.70
CA LEU A 3 4.43 -10.27 18.94
C LEU A 3 3.77 -8.96 19.43
N GLN A 4 3.92 -8.63 20.71
CA GLN A 4 3.39 -7.39 21.28
C GLN A 4 4.10 -6.17 20.68
N ASP A 5 5.42 -6.23 20.51
CA ASP A 5 6.20 -5.12 19.95
C ASP A 5 5.76 -4.80 18.51
N TYR A 6 5.41 -5.82 17.70
CA TYR A 6 4.91 -5.61 16.34
C TYR A 6 3.50 -5.02 16.33
N LYS A 7 2.62 -5.45 17.25
CA LYS A 7 1.28 -4.87 17.40
C LYS A 7 1.36 -3.39 17.75
N ASP A 8 2.19 -3.01 18.72
CA ASP A 8 2.37 -1.62 19.14
C ASP A 8 2.95 -0.76 18.00
N ARG A 9 3.83 -1.33 17.18
CA ARG A 9 4.38 -0.67 15.99
C ARG A 9 3.32 -0.48 14.91
N ILE A 10 2.52 -1.49 14.62
CA ILE A 10 1.42 -1.39 13.65
C ILE A 10 0.40 -0.34 14.10
N ASP A 11 -0.03 -0.38 15.35
CA ASP A 11 -0.95 0.60 15.90
C ASP A 11 -0.39 2.03 15.77
N ARG A 12 0.88 2.23 16.09
CA ARG A 12 1.56 3.52 15.91
C ARG A 12 1.56 4.00 14.46
N LEU A 13 1.86 3.11 13.51
CA LEU A 13 1.87 3.46 12.08
C LEU A 13 0.45 3.79 11.58
N GLN A 14 -0.56 3.01 11.98
CA GLN A 14 -1.96 3.27 11.63
C GLN A 14 -2.45 4.59 12.23
N LYS A 15 -2.12 4.86 13.50
CA LYS A 15 -2.46 6.13 14.18
C LYS A 15 -1.80 7.33 13.51
N GLY A 16 -0.53 7.20 13.14
CA GLY A 16 0.19 8.22 12.37
C GLY A 16 -0.48 8.49 11.02
N LEU A 17 -0.78 7.44 10.27
CA LEU A 17 -1.42 7.54 8.95
C LEU A 17 -2.80 8.20 9.03
N GLY A 18 -3.66 7.77 9.97
CA GLY A 18 -5.01 8.33 10.11
C GLY A 18 -4.99 9.81 10.51
N LYS A 19 -4.07 10.23 11.39
CA LYS A 19 -3.87 11.65 11.72
C LYS A 19 -3.40 12.44 10.51
N ALA A 20 -2.39 11.96 9.80
CA ALA A 20 -1.87 12.62 8.60
C ALA A 20 -2.95 12.75 7.51
N PHE A 21 -3.82 11.74 7.37
CA PHE A 21 -4.95 11.79 6.45
C PHE A 21 -5.99 12.84 6.87
N THR A 22 -6.26 12.97 8.17
CA THR A 22 -7.17 14.00 8.70
C THR A 22 -6.65 15.41 8.36
N GLU A 23 -5.35 15.61 8.46
CA GLU A 23 -4.69 16.88 8.14
C GLU A 23 -4.62 17.14 6.63
N ASN A 24 -4.38 16.10 5.83
CA ASN A 24 -4.29 16.18 4.39
C ASN A 24 -4.86 14.91 3.73
N PRO A 25 -6.14 14.92 3.30
CA PRO A 25 -6.76 13.77 2.66
C PRO A 25 -6.11 13.36 1.34
N PHE A 26 -5.37 14.26 0.69
CA PHE A 26 -4.76 14.01 -0.63
C PHE A 26 -3.57 13.05 -0.59
N ILE A 27 -3.12 12.63 0.61
CA ILE A 27 -2.05 11.64 0.74
C ILE A 27 -2.47 10.25 0.27
N LEU A 28 -3.78 9.95 0.14
CA LEU A 28 -4.28 8.66 -0.34
C LEU A 28 -5.29 8.80 -1.48
N ASN A 29 -5.26 7.82 -2.38
CA ASN A 29 -6.25 7.55 -3.42
C ASN A 29 -6.47 8.61 -4.52
N ILE A 30 -5.60 9.62 -4.63
CA ILE A 30 -5.60 10.62 -5.70
C ILE A 30 -4.36 10.44 -6.60
N PRO A 31 -4.54 10.01 -7.86
CA PRO A 31 -3.45 9.89 -8.82
C PRO A 31 -2.61 11.17 -8.94
N GLY A 32 -1.29 11.00 -8.98
CA GLY A 32 -0.33 12.10 -9.10
C GLY A 32 -0.06 12.91 -7.81
N LYS A 33 -0.81 12.68 -6.72
CA LYS A 33 -0.57 13.35 -5.42
C LYS A 33 -0.30 12.37 -4.28
N SER A 34 -0.98 11.23 -4.29
CA SER A 34 -1.00 10.30 -3.18
C SER A 34 0.21 9.37 -3.14
N ILE A 35 0.53 8.91 -1.93
CA ILE A 35 1.60 7.92 -1.68
C ILE A 35 1.12 6.48 -1.85
N ALA A 36 -0.20 6.25 -1.85
CA ALA A 36 -0.81 4.96 -2.14
C ALA A 36 -2.21 5.12 -2.74
N LEU A 37 -2.60 4.20 -3.60
CA LEU A 37 -3.85 4.21 -4.36
C LEU A 37 -4.53 2.84 -4.24
N LYS A 38 -5.83 2.82 -3.97
CA LYS A 38 -6.59 1.56 -3.89
C LYS A 38 -6.87 1.07 -5.30
N VAL A 39 -6.30 -0.07 -5.67
CA VAL A 39 -6.47 -0.65 -7.01
C VAL A 39 -7.40 -1.85 -6.99
N ASP A 40 -7.56 -2.47 -5.83
CA ASP A 40 -8.35 -3.68 -5.60
C ASP A 40 -9.02 -3.60 -4.22
N PRO A 41 -10.14 -4.30 -3.97
CA PRO A 41 -10.73 -4.37 -2.64
C PRO A 41 -9.77 -4.86 -1.56
N TYR A 42 -8.79 -5.71 -1.91
CA TYR A 42 -7.85 -6.28 -0.94
C TYR A 42 -6.54 -5.49 -0.85
N TYR A 43 -6.16 -4.70 -1.86
CA TYR A 43 -4.82 -4.11 -1.94
C TYR A 43 -4.80 -2.63 -2.37
N TYR A 44 -3.90 -1.91 -1.73
CA TYR A 44 -3.38 -0.64 -2.23
C TYR A 44 -2.05 -0.87 -2.93
N VAL A 45 -1.83 -0.13 -4.01
CA VAL A 45 -0.50 0.08 -4.59
C VAL A 45 0.11 1.29 -3.90
N ALA A 46 1.24 1.09 -3.22
CA ALA A 46 1.98 2.14 -2.54
C ALA A 46 3.29 2.43 -3.27
N PHE A 47 3.60 3.72 -3.46
CA PHE A 47 4.74 4.16 -4.26
C PHE A 47 6.01 4.27 -3.41
N GLU A 48 7.06 3.55 -3.77
CA GLU A 48 8.34 3.57 -3.05
C GLU A 48 9.34 4.53 -3.72
N PRO A 49 10.14 5.30 -2.94
CA PRO A 49 10.27 5.25 -1.48
C PRO A 49 9.27 6.12 -0.70
N ALA A 50 8.45 6.92 -1.40
CA ALA A 50 7.60 7.94 -0.80
C ALA A 50 6.67 7.39 0.30
N PHE A 51 6.09 6.22 0.11
CA PHE A 51 5.23 5.57 1.09
C PHE A 51 5.98 5.27 2.40
N SER A 52 7.06 4.50 2.33
CA SER A 52 7.88 4.16 3.51
C SER A 52 8.43 5.40 4.22
N GLU A 53 8.85 6.44 3.49
CA GLU A 53 9.35 7.68 4.08
C GLU A 53 8.27 8.51 4.78
N ASN A 54 7.08 8.61 4.18
CA ASN A 54 5.97 9.33 4.81
C ASN A 54 5.46 8.58 6.04
N LEU A 55 5.28 7.27 5.94
CA LEU A 55 4.83 6.45 7.07
C LEU A 55 5.85 6.45 8.22
N SER A 56 7.15 6.51 7.89
CA SER A 56 8.24 6.74 8.85
C SER A 56 8.07 8.06 9.61
N ARG A 57 7.76 9.16 8.91
CA ARG A 57 7.51 10.47 9.54
C ARG A 57 6.25 10.44 10.40
N PHE A 58 5.15 9.91 9.88
CA PHE A 58 3.87 9.85 10.58
C PHE A 58 3.93 8.98 11.84
N GLY A 59 4.62 7.84 11.77
CA GLY A 59 4.77 6.90 12.87
C GLY A 59 5.97 7.17 13.77
N VAL A 60 6.76 8.23 13.51
CA VAL A 60 8.01 8.55 14.21
C VAL A 60 8.90 7.31 14.37
N MET A 61 9.16 6.64 13.24
CA MET A 61 9.87 5.37 13.17
C MET A 61 10.86 5.39 12.02
N LEU A 62 12.05 4.81 12.17
CA LEU A 62 13.02 4.73 11.07
C LEU A 62 12.44 3.96 9.86
N PRO A 63 12.71 4.38 8.59
CA PRO A 63 12.15 3.72 7.41
C PRO A 63 12.42 2.21 7.34
N LYS A 64 13.62 1.77 7.75
CA LYS A 64 13.97 0.35 7.83
C LYS A 64 13.03 -0.42 8.77
N ASN A 65 12.68 0.17 9.91
CA ASN A 65 11.79 -0.45 10.88
C ASN A 65 10.34 -0.48 10.39
N VAL A 66 9.90 0.52 9.63
CA VAL A 66 8.58 0.52 8.98
C VAL A 66 8.47 -0.66 8.04
N ARG A 67 9.40 -0.78 7.09
CA ARG A 67 9.39 -1.87 6.11
C ARG A 67 9.46 -3.25 6.76
N ASP A 68 10.40 -3.46 7.70
CA ASP A 68 10.53 -4.73 8.42
C ASP A 68 9.26 -5.08 9.22
N THR A 69 8.64 -4.08 9.87
CA THR A 69 7.37 -4.27 10.59
C THR A 69 6.26 -4.71 9.65
N LEU A 70 6.06 -4.01 8.53
CA LEU A 70 4.97 -4.33 7.59
C LEU A 70 5.17 -5.68 6.90
N VAL A 71 6.40 -6.04 6.54
CA VAL A 71 6.73 -7.36 5.97
C VAL A 71 6.45 -8.47 7.00
N ARG A 72 6.96 -8.34 8.22
CA ARG A 72 6.83 -9.40 9.25
C ARG A 72 5.42 -9.58 9.78
N THR A 73 4.60 -8.54 9.70
CA THR A 73 3.18 -8.60 10.07
C THR A 73 2.29 -8.99 8.89
N GLY A 74 2.85 -9.19 7.70
CA GLY A 74 2.11 -9.62 6.51
C GLY A 74 1.24 -8.53 5.89
N ASN A 75 1.47 -7.25 6.25
CA ASN A 75 0.77 -6.09 5.68
C ASN A 75 1.34 -5.65 4.32
N LEU A 76 2.50 -6.20 3.92
CA LEU A 76 3.04 -6.09 2.57
C LEU A 76 3.09 -7.45 1.90
N VAL A 77 2.74 -7.48 0.62
CA VAL A 77 3.08 -8.60 -0.27
C VAL A 77 4.59 -8.56 -0.53
N THR A 78 5.22 -9.72 -0.52
CA THR A 78 6.66 -9.87 -0.75
C THR A 78 6.92 -11.01 -1.69
N ASP A 79 7.93 -10.84 -2.53
CA ASP A 79 8.53 -11.92 -3.30
C ASP A 79 8.93 -13.10 -2.39
N HIS A 80 8.59 -14.33 -2.80
CA HIS A 80 8.77 -15.53 -1.97
C HIS A 80 10.25 -15.83 -1.69
N GLU A 81 11.13 -15.61 -2.67
CA GLU A 81 12.55 -15.96 -2.55
C GLU A 81 13.34 -14.89 -1.80
N THR A 82 13.17 -13.63 -2.18
CA THR A 82 13.97 -12.49 -1.71
C THR A 82 13.36 -11.80 -0.50
N ARG A 83 12.07 -12.03 -0.23
CA ARG A 83 11.24 -11.25 0.73
C ARG A 83 11.23 -9.75 0.44
N ASN A 84 11.56 -9.35 -0.78
CA ASN A 84 11.51 -7.96 -1.19
C ASN A 84 10.05 -7.56 -1.51
N PRO A 85 9.48 -6.54 -0.85
CA PRO A 85 8.13 -6.07 -1.16
C PRO A 85 8.07 -5.18 -2.41
N ILE A 86 9.23 -4.78 -2.97
CA ILE A 86 9.29 -3.82 -4.06
C ILE A 86 9.31 -4.52 -5.40
N ILE A 87 8.36 -4.16 -6.26
CA ILE A 87 8.28 -4.58 -7.66
C ILE A 87 8.08 -3.36 -8.56
N LYS A 88 8.68 -3.39 -9.75
CA LYS A 88 8.51 -2.33 -10.76
C LYS A 88 7.41 -2.71 -11.72
N ILE A 89 6.25 -2.05 -11.65
CA ILE A 89 5.09 -2.33 -12.52
C ILE A 89 4.83 -1.17 -13.49
N ARG A 90 4.04 -1.44 -14.53
CA ARG A 90 3.43 -0.40 -15.36
C ARG A 90 1.99 -0.16 -14.96
N MET A 91 1.65 1.10 -14.74
CA MET A 91 0.30 1.54 -14.44
C MET A 91 -0.16 2.55 -15.49
N LYS A 92 -1.45 2.54 -15.81
CA LYS A 92 -2.09 3.43 -16.77
C LYS A 92 -2.99 4.42 -16.04
N TRP A 93 -2.78 5.69 -16.36
CA TRP A 93 -3.64 6.78 -15.93
C TRP A 93 -3.90 7.69 -17.14
N ASN A 94 -5.18 7.85 -17.49
CA ASN A 94 -5.58 8.41 -18.79
C ASN A 94 -4.94 7.61 -19.95
N ASP A 95 -4.49 8.28 -21.00
CA ASP A 95 -3.84 7.66 -22.17
C ASP A 95 -2.34 7.43 -22.00
N ARG A 96 -1.83 7.47 -20.76
CA ARG A 96 -0.39 7.36 -20.47
C ARG A 96 -0.10 6.22 -19.52
N SER A 97 1.02 5.55 -19.79
CA SER A 97 1.55 4.47 -18.97
C SER A 97 2.84 4.90 -18.28
N TYR A 98 2.97 4.54 -17.01
CA TYR A 98 4.06 4.93 -16.13
C TYR A 98 4.66 3.68 -15.50
N ALA A 99 5.99 3.54 -15.58
CA ALA A 99 6.71 2.49 -14.88
C ALA A 99 7.12 2.99 -13.49
N MET A 100 6.69 2.31 -12.43
CA MET A 100 6.84 2.78 -11.05
C MET A 100 7.30 1.64 -10.14
N ASN A 101 8.16 1.98 -9.18
CA ASN A 101 8.50 1.07 -8.09
C ASN A 101 7.40 1.15 -7.03
N VAL A 102 6.80 0.00 -6.73
CA VAL A 102 5.67 -0.08 -5.81
C VAL A 102 5.81 -1.24 -4.85
N CYS A 103 5.03 -1.20 -3.78
CA CYS A 103 4.70 -2.36 -2.99
C CYS A 103 3.17 -2.48 -2.86
N PHE A 104 2.69 -3.69 -2.59
CA PHE A 104 1.26 -3.94 -2.37
C PHE A 104 1.00 -4.04 -0.88
N VAL A 105 0.12 -3.16 -0.40
CA VAL A 105 -0.27 -3.05 1.01
C VAL A 105 -1.65 -3.65 1.19
N GLU A 106 -1.81 -4.53 2.18
CA GLU A 106 -3.13 -5.05 2.58
C GLU A 106 -4.06 -3.87 2.90
N SER A 107 -5.22 -3.84 2.23
CA SER A 107 -6.25 -2.80 2.39
C SER A 107 -6.66 -2.63 3.85
N GLY A 108 -6.77 -3.73 4.60
CA GLY A 108 -7.10 -3.71 6.02
C GLY A 108 -6.16 -2.84 6.86
N PHE A 109 -4.88 -2.74 6.51
CA PHE A 109 -3.95 -1.87 7.22
C PHE A 109 -4.34 -0.39 7.08
N ILE A 110 -4.59 0.06 5.85
CA ILE A 110 -4.91 1.46 5.53
C ILE A 110 -6.35 1.78 5.93
N ASP A 111 -7.30 0.96 5.53
CA ASP A 111 -8.73 1.21 5.76
C ASP A 111 -9.04 1.24 7.27
N GLN A 112 -8.40 0.37 8.07
CA GLN A 112 -8.52 0.43 9.53
C GLN A 112 -7.89 1.70 10.12
N ALA A 113 -6.73 2.13 9.62
CA ALA A 113 -6.10 3.38 10.05
C ALA A 113 -7.04 4.58 9.82
N LEU A 114 -7.65 4.64 8.64
CA LEU A 114 -8.58 5.70 8.27
C LEU A 114 -9.88 5.65 9.08
N LYS A 115 -10.42 4.46 9.32
CA LYS A 115 -11.66 4.28 10.08
C LYS A 115 -11.50 4.64 11.56
N ILE A 116 -10.43 4.14 12.19
CA ILE A 116 -10.22 4.32 13.63
C ILE A 116 -9.63 5.70 13.94
N TYR A 117 -8.65 6.14 13.14
CA TYR A 117 -7.84 7.32 13.46
C TYR A 117 -8.05 8.50 12.50
N GLY A 118 -8.63 8.27 11.32
CA GLY A 118 -8.90 9.30 10.30
C GLY A 118 -10.35 9.77 10.23
N GLY A 119 -11.26 9.18 11.03
CA GLY A 119 -12.68 9.55 11.05
C GLY A 119 -13.47 9.19 9.78
N VAL A 120 -12.90 8.37 8.90
CA VAL A 120 -13.53 7.95 7.64
C VAL A 120 -14.61 6.91 7.93
N LYS A 121 -15.86 7.21 7.54
CA LYS A 121 -17.03 6.36 7.80
C LYS A 121 -17.31 5.34 6.69
N GLU A 122 -16.97 5.71 5.46
CA GLU A 122 -17.21 4.91 4.26
C GLU A 122 -15.88 4.37 3.72
N GLU A 123 -15.91 3.23 3.03
CA GLU A 123 -14.69 2.69 2.45
C GLU A 123 -14.11 3.63 1.39
N VAL A 124 -12.78 3.72 1.34
CA VAL A 124 -12.09 4.39 0.25
C VAL A 124 -12.42 3.64 -1.04
N GLY A 125 -12.97 4.35 -2.03
CA GLY A 125 -13.28 3.81 -3.34
C GLY A 125 -12.03 3.41 -4.12
N LEU A 126 -12.21 2.71 -5.24
CA LEU A 126 -11.08 2.40 -6.12
C LEU A 126 -10.57 3.68 -6.81
N SER A 127 -9.26 3.79 -7.00
CA SER A 127 -8.63 4.89 -7.74
C SER A 127 -9.02 4.85 -9.23
N GLU A 128 -8.66 5.85 -10.03
CA GLU A 128 -8.80 5.79 -11.48
C GLU A 128 -7.60 5.14 -12.17
N ILE A 129 -6.42 5.20 -11.55
CA ILE A 129 -5.24 4.53 -12.07
C ILE A 129 -5.41 3.01 -11.96
N ARG A 130 -4.95 2.29 -12.98
CA ARG A 130 -5.01 0.83 -13.03
C ARG A 130 -3.68 0.25 -13.47
N ILE A 131 -3.46 -1.02 -13.16
CA ILE A 131 -2.27 -1.75 -13.57
C ILE A 131 -2.47 -2.19 -15.02
N LEU A 132 -1.43 -2.13 -15.85
CA LEU A 132 -1.55 -2.69 -17.19
C LEU A 132 -1.78 -4.20 -17.12
N GLU A 133 -2.70 -4.72 -17.92
CA GLU A 133 -3.02 -6.14 -18.04
C GLU A 133 -1.77 -6.97 -18.37
N SER A 134 -0.84 -6.40 -19.14
CA SER A 134 0.45 -7.03 -19.46
C SER A 134 1.33 -7.34 -18.23
N GLU A 135 1.03 -6.79 -17.06
CA GLU A 135 1.75 -7.05 -15.82
C GLU A 135 1.10 -8.16 -14.98
N ARG A 136 -0.07 -8.70 -15.40
CA ARG A 136 -0.85 -9.67 -14.61
C ARG A 136 -0.06 -10.93 -14.26
N GLU A 137 0.47 -11.64 -15.25
CA GLU A 137 1.18 -12.91 -15.03
C GLU A 137 2.36 -12.73 -14.07
N ARG A 138 3.16 -11.68 -14.25
CA ARG A 138 4.29 -11.36 -13.36
C ARG A 138 3.83 -11.00 -11.95
N LEU A 139 2.66 -10.36 -11.81
CA LEU A 139 2.09 -10.04 -10.51
C LEU A 139 1.48 -11.25 -9.81
N GLU A 140 0.86 -12.17 -10.54
CA GLU A 140 0.39 -13.43 -9.98
C GLU A 140 1.55 -14.25 -9.42
N GLU A 141 2.68 -14.31 -10.15
CA GLU A 141 3.92 -14.91 -9.65
C GLU A 141 4.45 -14.20 -8.40
N PHE A 142 4.50 -12.87 -8.40
CA PHE A 142 4.96 -12.08 -7.25
C PHE A 142 4.07 -12.25 -6.01
N PHE A 143 2.76 -12.39 -6.19
CA PHE A 143 1.82 -12.62 -5.09
C PHE A 143 1.88 -14.06 -4.57
N GLY A 144 2.18 -15.03 -5.44
CA GLY A 144 2.30 -16.44 -5.08
C GLY A 144 1.03 -16.97 -4.41
N GLU A 145 1.16 -17.46 -3.17
CA GLU A 145 0.04 -18.03 -2.39
C GLU A 145 -0.86 -16.96 -1.73
N ARG A 146 -0.56 -15.67 -1.90
CA ARG A 146 -1.41 -14.57 -1.38
C ARG A 146 -2.69 -14.42 -2.20
N THR A 147 -3.65 -13.69 -1.65
CA THR A 147 -4.86 -13.31 -2.38
C THR A 147 -4.48 -12.53 -3.63
N LEU A 148 -4.82 -13.04 -4.81
CA LEU A 148 -4.49 -12.40 -6.07
C LEU A 148 -5.35 -11.15 -6.31
N LEU A 149 -4.81 -10.23 -7.11
CA LEU A 149 -5.53 -9.04 -7.57
C LEU A 149 -6.72 -9.43 -8.46
N LYS A 150 -7.90 -8.84 -8.22
CA LYS A 150 -9.05 -9.07 -9.09
C LYS A 150 -8.88 -8.36 -10.43
N SER A 151 -9.68 -8.76 -11.42
CA SER A 151 -9.71 -8.14 -12.75
C SER A 151 -9.91 -6.62 -12.71
N VAL A 152 -10.62 -6.10 -11.71
CA VAL A 152 -10.87 -4.66 -11.53
C VAL A 152 -9.57 -3.85 -11.34
N ALA A 153 -8.48 -4.47 -10.91
CA ALA A 153 -7.18 -3.80 -10.73
C ALA A 153 -6.45 -3.52 -12.04
N PHE A 154 -6.89 -4.14 -13.14
CA PHE A 154 -6.18 -4.14 -14.41
C PHE A 154 -6.94 -3.38 -15.52
N VAL A 155 -6.19 -2.95 -16.53
CA VAL A 155 -6.69 -2.29 -17.74
C VAL A 155 -5.77 -2.61 -18.92
N GLU A 156 -6.32 -2.60 -20.13
CA GLU A 156 -5.56 -2.73 -21.39
C GLU A 156 -4.44 -1.68 -21.56
#